data_AF-A0A350I5Q3-F1
#
_entry.id   AF-A0A350I5Q3-F1
#
_cell.length_a   1.000
_cell.length_b   1.000
_cell.length_c   1.000
_cell.angle_alpha   90.00
_cell.angle_beta   90.00
_cell.angle_gamma   90.00
#
_symmetry.space_group_name_H-M   'P 1'
#
loop_
_entity.id
_entity.type
_entity.pdbx_description
1 polymer ?
#
loop_
_entity_poly.entity_id
_entity_poly.type
_entity_poly.pdbx_seq_one_letter_code
_entity_poly.pdbx_strand_id
1 'polypeptide(L)'
;MDKLKKNSKIKTSEVLADSKFFTEVDMTPTDVPMINVALSGSVDGGLAPGLTVLAGPSKHFKTSFALLMAASYLKKHPEAVMLFYDSEFGSPQAYFEQFDIDTTRILHTPITNVEELKFDLISQLEEISRDDKVIVVIDSIGNLAS
;
A
#
# COMPACT_ATOMS: atom_id res chain seq x y z
N MET A 1 -8.27 -16.77 30.74
CA MET A 1 -8.01 -16.39 29.33
C MET A 1 -7.55 -17.56 28.47
N ASP A 2 -6.80 -18.51 28.99
CA ASP A 2 -6.20 -19.61 28.20
C ASP A 2 -7.22 -20.49 27.46
N LYS A 3 -8.37 -20.76 28.09
CA LYS A 3 -9.49 -21.46 27.43
C LYS A 3 -10.03 -20.70 26.20
N LEU A 4 -10.07 -19.37 26.26
CA LEU A 4 -10.54 -18.52 25.16
C LEU A 4 -9.47 -18.40 24.07
N LYS A 5 -8.19 -18.23 24.44
CA LYS A 5 -7.07 -18.28 23.49
C LYS A 5 -7.02 -19.60 22.72
N LYS A 6 -7.15 -20.74 23.43
CA LYS A 6 -7.19 -22.08 22.83
C LYS A 6 -8.35 -22.28 21.84
N ASN A 7 -9.47 -21.59 22.05
CA ASN A 7 -10.64 -21.68 21.17
C ASN A 7 -10.55 -20.76 19.94
N SER A 8 -9.59 -19.83 19.91
CA SER A 8 -9.41 -18.96 18.75
C SER A 8 -8.75 -19.73 17.60
N LYS A 9 -9.32 -19.63 16.40
CA LYS A 9 -8.72 -20.17 15.17
C LYS A 9 -7.66 -19.23 14.57
N ILE A 10 -7.53 -18.02 15.14
CA ILE A 10 -6.59 -17.00 14.68
C ILE A 10 -5.28 -17.18 15.45
N LYS A 11 -4.22 -17.63 14.75
CA LYS A 11 -2.92 -17.98 15.33
C LYS A 11 -2.23 -16.83 16.09
N THR A 12 -2.61 -15.58 15.81
CA THR A 12 -2.03 -14.37 16.42
C THR A 12 -2.84 -13.85 17.62
N SER A 13 -3.79 -14.63 18.13
CA SER A 13 -4.62 -14.24 19.27
C SER A 13 -3.81 -14.18 20.57
N GLU A 14 -3.48 -12.98 21.01
CA GLU A 14 -2.72 -12.73 22.24
C GLU A 14 -3.48 -11.85 23.23
N VAL A 15 -2.98 -11.76 24.47
CA VAL A 15 -3.44 -10.72 25.40
C VAL A 15 -3.00 -9.38 24.84
N LEU A 16 -3.84 -8.34 24.93
CA LEU A 16 -3.54 -7.02 24.39
C LEU A 16 -2.18 -6.45 24.84
N ALA A 17 -1.81 -6.68 26.10
CA ALA A 17 -0.51 -6.25 26.66
C ALA A 17 0.70 -6.95 26.02
N ASP A 18 0.52 -8.16 25.51
CA ASP A 18 1.56 -8.98 24.86
C ASP A 18 1.43 -8.94 23.32
N SER A 19 0.48 -8.13 22.83
CA SER A 19 0.17 -8.01 21.41
C SER A 19 1.33 -7.32 20.71
N LYS A 20 2.02 -8.06 19.84
CA LYS A 20 3.14 -7.57 19.01
C LYS A 20 2.72 -6.49 17.99
N PHE A 21 1.46 -6.10 17.95
CA PHE A 21 0.90 -5.11 17.02
C PHE A 21 1.04 -3.65 17.51
N PHE A 22 1.54 -3.41 18.72
CA PHE A 22 1.74 -2.06 19.29
C PHE A 22 3.19 -1.55 19.25
N THR A 23 4.03 -2.13 18.39
CA THR A 23 5.40 -1.64 18.17
C THR A 23 5.42 -0.33 17.38
N GLU A 24 6.57 0.36 17.39
CA GLU A 24 6.82 1.49 16.50
C GLU A 24 6.49 1.12 15.06
N VAL A 25 5.74 2.01 14.41
CA VAL A 25 5.29 1.85 13.03
C VAL A 25 6.37 2.44 12.14
N ASP A 26 6.97 1.62 11.27
CA ASP A 26 7.97 2.10 10.33
C ASP A 26 7.31 2.99 9.26
N MET A 27 7.42 4.31 9.44
CA MET A 27 6.82 5.30 8.54
C MET A 27 7.78 5.70 7.44
N THR A 28 7.26 5.95 6.24
CA THR A 28 8.00 6.43 5.08
C THR A 28 7.65 7.89 4.83
N PRO A 29 8.53 8.85 5.20
CA PRO A 29 8.31 10.25 4.91
C PRO A 29 8.31 10.50 3.40
N THR A 30 7.44 11.39 2.95
CA THR A 30 7.48 11.94 1.60
C THR A 30 8.27 13.25 1.59
N ASP A 31 8.71 13.66 0.40
CA ASP A 31 9.40 14.95 0.21
C ASP A 31 8.46 16.17 0.38
N VAL A 32 7.15 15.96 0.62
CA VAL A 32 6.15 17.01 0.85
C VAL A 32 5.70 16.99 2.32
N PRO A 33 6.18 17.92 3.17
CA PRO A 33 5.89 17.90 4.62
C PRO A 33 4.39 17.90 4.97
N MET A 34 3.57 18.58 4.17
CA MET A 34 2.13 18.63 4.42
C MET A 34 1.44 17.28 4.14
N ILE A 35 1.97 16.47 3.23
CA ILE A 35 1.50 15.10 3.02
C ILE A 35 1.88 14.23 4.21
N ASN A 36 3.07 14.40 4.78
CA ASN A 36 3.48 13.69 5.99
C ASN A 36 2.54 14.00 7.17
N VAL A 37 2.18 15.28 7.34
CA VAL A 37 1.20 15.70 8.35
C VAL A 37 -0.16 15.06 8.09
N ALA A 38 -0.62 15.01 6.84
CA ALA A 38 -1.89 14.36 6.50
C ALA A 38 -1.88 12.85 6.79
N LEU A 39 -0.75 12.18 6.59
CA LEU A 39 -0.59 10.73 6.77
C LEU A 39 -0.39 10.32 8.24
N SER A 40 0.24 11.18 9.04
CA SER A 40 0.76 10.78 10.37
C SER A 40 0.53 11.80 11.49
N GLY A 41 0.04 13.01 11.18
CA GLY A 41 -0.08 14.11 12.13
C GLY A 41 1.24 14.84 12.44
N SER A 42 2.36 14.46 11.81
CA SER A 42 3.68 15.06 12.01
C SER A 42 4.37 15.38 10.67
N VAL A 43 5.17 16.45 10.65
CA VAL A 43 6.02 16.80 9.49
C VAL A 43 7.14 15.77 9.28
N ASP A 44 7.59 15.13 10.37
CA ASP A 44 8.65 14.12 10.38
C ASP A 44 8.11 12.69 10.21
N GLY A 45 6.80 12.52 10.14
CA GLY A 45 6.17 11.21 9.90
C GLY A 45 5.99 10.92 8.41
N GLY A 46 5.04 10.04 8.06
CA GLY A 46 4.81 9.68 6.66
C GLY A 46 3.85 8.52 6.48
N LEU A 47 3.97 7.84 5.33
CA LEU A 47 3.16 6.68 4.98
C LEU A 47 3.45 5.53 5.94
N ALA A 48 2.42 5.00 6.59
CA ALA A 48 2.49 3.84 7.46
C ALA A 48 1.97 2.58 6.75
N PRO A 49 2.39 1.37 7.17
CA PRO A 49 1.78 0.11 6.75
C PRO A 49 0.28 0.11 7.03
N GLY A 50 -0.52 -0.30 6.04
CA GLY A 50 -1.97 -0.35 6.14
C GLY A 50 -2.65 -0.04 4.80
N LEU A 51 -3.95 0.27 4.88
CA LEU A 51 -4.74 0.67 3.71
C LEU A 51 -4.98 2.19 3.77
N THR A 52 -4.34 2.93 2.86
CA THR A 52 -4.61 4.35 2.64
C THR A 52 -5.52 4.51 1.42
N VAL A 53 -6.66 5.18 1.61
CA VAL A 53 -7.64 5.42 0.54
C VAL A 53 -7.63 6.89 0.13
N LEU A 54 -7.29 7.17 -1.12
CA LEU A 54 -7.41 8.49 -1.72
C LEU A 54 -8.77 8.61 -2.43
N ALA A 55 -9.75 9.20 -1.76
CA ALA A 55 -11.09 9.42 -2.31
C ALA A 55 -11.28 10.86 -2.77
N GLY A 56 -11.94 11.05 -3.91
CA GLY A 56 -12.27 12.37 -4.45
C GLY A 56 -12.62 12.32 -5.94
N PRO A 57 -13.12 13.43 -6.51
CA PRO A 57 -13.50 13.48 -7.92
C PRO A 57 -12.32 13.14 -8.86
N SER A 58 -12.62 12.74 -10.09
CA SER A 58 -11.58 12.53 -11.11
C SER A 58 -10.80 13.83 -11.38
N LYS A 59 -9.57 13.72 -11.88
CA LYS A 59 -8.68 14.87 -12.20
C LYS A 59 -8.28 15.76 -11.01
N HIS A 60 -8.27 15.21 -9.79
CA HIS A 60 -7.79 15.87 -8.58
C HIS A 60 -6.46 15.29 -8.07
N PHE A 61 -5.58 14.88 -8.99
CA PHE A 61 -4.21 14.43 -8.70
C PHE A 61 -4.09 13.23 -7.74
N LYS A 62 -5.16 12.45 -7.53
CA LYS A 62 -5.14 11.28 -6.63
C LYS A 62 -4.04 10.29 -7.00
N THR A 63 -3.96 9.91 -8.27
CA THR A 63 -2.88 9.06 -8.81
C THR A 63 -1.52 9.66 -8.54
N SER A 64 -1.34 10.98 -8.75
CA SER A 64 -0.08 11.67 -8.45
C SER A 64 0.31 11.59 -6.97
N PHE A 65 -0.64 11.72 -6.04
CA PHE A 65 -0.36 11.52 -4.62
C PHE A 65 -0.01 10.06 -4.31
N ALA A 66 -0.70 9.09 -4.92
CA ALA A 66 -0.36 7.68 -4.77
C ALA A 66 1.07 7.39 -5.25
N LEU A 67 1.46 7.90 -6.42
CA LEU A 67 2.80 7.74 -6.97
C LEU A 67 3.86 8.48 -6.16
N LEU A 68 3.59 9.66 -5.60
CA LEU A 68 4.50 10.35 -4.68
C LEU A 68 4.81 9.49 -3.44
N MET A 69 3.77 8.92 -2.82
CA MET A 69 3.92 8.05 -1.66
C MET A 69 4.67 6.77 -2.03
N ALA A 70 4.36 6.18 -3.20
CA ALA A 70 5.00 4.97 -3.66
C ALA A 70 6.47 5.18 -4.04
N ALA A 71 6.80 6.29 -4.69
CA ALA A 71 8.17 6.70 -4.97
C ALA A 71 8.99 6.87 -3.68
N SER A 72 8.40 7.52 -2.66
CA SER A 72 9.05 7.70 -1.36
C SER A 72 9.36 6.33 -0.69
N TYR A 73 8.45 5.37 -0.80
CA TYR A 73 8.65 4.00 -0.28
C TYR A 73 9.76 3.27 -1.04
N LEU A 74 9.72 3.29 -2.38
CA LEU A 74 10.71 2.64 -3.23
C LEU A 74 12.11 3.27 -3.14
N LYS A 75 12.20 4.55 -2.75
CA LYS A 75 13.46 5.27 -2.48
C LYS A 75 14.03 4.89 -1.11
N LYS A 76 13.17 4.75 -0.10
CA LYS A 76 13.56 4.31 1.25
C LYS A 76 14.00 2.83 1.28
N HIS A 77 13.39 2.00 0.44
CA HIS A 77 13.63 0.56 0.34
C HIS A 77 14.09 0.20 -1.09
N PRO A 78 15.40 0.20 -1.38
CA PRO A 78 15.93 -0.07 -2.72
C PRO A 78 15.54 -1.43 -3.30
N GLU A 79 15.34 -2.42 -2.44
CA GLU A 79 14.89 -3.79 -2.75
C GLU A 79 13.38 -3.90 -2.97
N ALA A 80 12.61 -2.84 -2.66
CA ALA A 80 11.17 -2.91 -2.72
C ALA A 80 10.64 -3.00 -4.15
N VAL A 81 9.50 -3.67 -4.27
CA VAL A 81 8.70 -3.78 -5.49
C VAL A 81 7.35 -3.11 -5.32
N MET A 82 6.81 -2.59 -6.41
CA MET A 82 5.45 -2.07 -6.46
C MET A 82 4.54 -3.07 -7.16
N LEU A 83 3.45 -3.45 -6.51
CA LEU A 83 2.31 -4.11 -7.17
C LEU A 83 1.36 -3.00 -7.65
N PHE A 84 1.24 -2.83 -8.96
CA PHE A 84 0.41 -1.79 -9.56
C PHE A 84 -0.79 -2.42 -10.27
N TYR A 85 -1.95 -2.37 -9.62
CA TYR A 85 -3.22 -2.84 -10.18
C TYR A 85 -3.91 -1.70 -10.90
N ASP A 86 -4.08 -1.86 -12.21
CA ASP A 86 -4.55 -0.80 -13.10
C ASP A 86 -5.88 -1.20 -13.75
N SER A 87 -6.93 -0.45 -13.43
CA SER A 87 -8.24 -0.59 -14.06
C SER A 87 -8.59 0.59 -14.97
N GLU A 88 -7.91 1.73 -14.80
CA GLU A 88 -8.20 2.96 -15.54
C GLU A 88 -7.37 3.09 -16.82
N PHE A 89 -6.28 2.32 -16.96
CA PHE A 89 -5.30 2.42 -18.06
C PHE A 89 -4.79 3.86 -18.28
N GLY A 90 -4.92 4.70 -17.26
CA GLY A 90 -4.73 6.14 -17.32
C GLY A 90 -3.33 6.61 -16.92
N SER A 91 -2.46 5.68 -16.54
CA SER A 91 -1.13 5.93 -16.00
C SER A 91 -0.05 5.52 -17.01
N PRO A 92 0.30 6.39 -17.97
CA PRO A 92 1.39 6.11 -18.91
C PRO A 92 2.71 5.96 -18.15
N GLN A 93 3.65 5.21 -18.74
CA GLN A 93 4.99 5.01 -18.18
C GLN A 93 5.67 6.33 -17.75
N ALA A 94 5.46 7.40 -18.51
CA ALA A 94 5.98 8.73 -18.23
C ALA A 94 5.58 9.29 -16.85
N TYR A 95 4.44 8.88 -16.28
CA TYR A 95 4.06 9.31 -14.92
C TYR A 95 4.99 8.71 -13.88
N PHE A 96 5.36 7.44 -14.00
CA PHE A 96 6.29 6.80 -13.07
C PHE A 96 7.68 7.42 -13.17
N GLU A 97 8.15 7.68 -14.38
CA GLU A 97 9.44 8.35 -14.64
C GLU A 97 9.48 9.77 -14.05
N GLN A 98 8.37 10.52 -14.09
CA GLN A 98 8.30 11.86 -13.48
C GLN A 98 8.43 11.86 -11.95
N PHE A 99 8.09 10.75 -11.29
CA PHE A 99 8.28 10.56 -9.85
C PHE A 99 9.58 9.81 -9.52
N ASP A 100 10.51 9.69 -10.48
CA ASP A 100 11.78 8.97 -10.36
C ASP A 100 11.59 7.49 -9.93
N ILE A 101 10.48 6.88 -10.35
CA ILE A 101 10.20 5.47 -10.08
C ILE A 101 10.86 4.61 -11.16
N ASP A 102 11.73 3.70 -10.72
CA ASP A 102 12.30 2.66 -11.58
C ASP A 102 11.21 1.67 -12.01
N THR A 103 10.81 1.76 -13.27
CA THR A 103 9.74 0.94 -13.85
C THR A 103 10.08 -0.54 -13.90
N THR A 104 11.35 -0.94 -13.77
CA THR A 104 11.74 -2.35 -13.71
C THR A 104 11.34 -3.03 -12.40
N ARG A 105 10.97 -2.24 -11.37
CA ARG A 105 10.51 -2.71 -10.06
C ARG A 105 8.99 -2.65 -9.89
N ILE A 106 8.25 -2.43 -10.98
CA ILE A 106 6.79 -2.37 -10.98
C ILE A 106 6.23 -3.64 -11.62
N LEU A 107 5.47 -4.42 -10.86
CA LEU A 107 4.62 -5.47 -11.39
C LEU A 107 3.27 -4.85 -11.76
N HIS A 108 3.07 -4.57 -13.05
CA HIS A 108 1.81 -4.04 -13.57
C HIS A 108 0.82 -5.17 -13.84
N THR A 109 -0.34 -5.09 -13.19
CA THR A 109 -1.42 -6.07 -13.31
C THR A 109 -2.69 -5.36 -13.77
N PRO A 110 -3.00 -5.43 -15.08
CA PRO A 110 -4.30 -4.98 -15.59
C PRO A 110 -5.44 -5.80 -15.00
N ILE A 111 -6.49 -5.15 -14.52
CA ILE A 111 -7.67 -5.79 -13.94
C ILE A 111 -8.97 -5.25 -14.53
N THR A 112 -9.98 -6.10 -14.64
CA THR A 112 -11.27 -5.74 -15.24
C THR A 112 -12.43 -5.69 -14.24
N ASN A 113 -12.29 -6.39 -13.10
CA ASN A 113 -13.35 -6.52 -12.10
C ASN A 113 -12.77 -6.69 -10.68
N VAL A 114 -13.65 -6.59 -9.68
CA VAL A 114 -13.28 -6.69 -8.26
C VAL A 114 -12.86 -8.12 -7.87
N GLU A 115 -13.39 -9.15 -8.53
CA GLU A 115 -13.03 -10.52 -8.23
C GLU A 115 -11.58 -10.84 -8.61
N GLU A 116 -11.13 -10.43 -9.81
CA GLU A 116 -9.74 -10.54 -10.27
C GLU A 116 -8.80 -9.87 -9.28
N LEU A 117 -9.07 -8.61 -8.92
CA LEU A 117 -8.29 -7.86 -7.94
C LEU A 117 -8.20 -8.61 -6.61
N LYS A 118 -9.34 -9.10 -6.10
CA LYS A 118 -9.42 -9.80 -4.81
C LYS A 118 -8.60 -11.08 -4.82
N PHE A 119 -8.78 -11.94 -5.81
CA PHE A 119 -8.10 -13.24 -5.84
C PHE A 119 -6.59 -13.11 -6.08
N ASP A 120 -6.17 -12.21 -6.97
CA ASP A 120 -4.76 -11.93 -7.21
C ASP A 120 -4.09 -11.36 -5.95
N LEU A 121 -4.64 -10.30 -5.36
CA LEU A 121 -4.08 -9.69 -4.16
C LEU A 121 -4.00 -10.66 -2.99
N ILE A 122 -5.01 -11.51 -2.77
CA ILE A 122 -4.95 -12.52 -1.73
C ILE A 122 -3.79 -13.47 -1.99
N SER A 123 -3.64 -13.96 -3.23
CA SER A 123 -2.54 -14.86 -3.58
C SER A 123 -1.17 -14.22 -3.37
N GLN A 124 -1.01 -12.94 -3.71
CA GLN A 124 0.25 -12.21 -3.48
C GLN A 124 0.51 -12.05 -1.98
N LEU A 125 -0.48 -11.58 -1.22
CA LEU A 125 -0.35 -11.32 0.22
C LEU A 125 -0.15 -12.60 1.05
N GLU A 126 -0.58 -13.76 0.57
CA GLU A 126 -0.34 -15.06 1.22
C GLU A 126 1.11 -15.53 1.08
N GLU A 127 1.79 -15.19 -0.02
CA GLU A 127 3.18 -15.56 -0.29
C GLU A 127 4.20 -14.51 0.19
N ILE A 128 3.78 -13.26 0.39
CA ILE A 128 4.63 -12.19 0.94
C ILE A 128 5.01 -12.50 2.41
N SER A 129 6.30 -12.45 2.69
CA SER A 129 6.85 -12.58 4.04
C SER A 129 7.05 -11.20 4.70
N ARG A 130 7.41 -11.18 6.00
CA ARG A 130 7.65 -9.92 6.74
C ARG A 130 8.87 -9.15 6.26
N ASP A 131 9.82 -9.83 5.63
CA ASP A 131 11.07 -9.22 5.19
C ASP A 131 10.94 -8.61 3.79
N ASP A 132 9.92 -9.02 3.03
CA ASP A 132 9.63 -8.50 1.70
C ASP A 132 9.10 -7.07 1.79
N LYS A 133 9.73 -6.16 1.03
CA LYS A 133 9.29 -4.76 0.94
C LYS A 133 8.39 -4.60 -0.26
N VAL A 134 7.11 -4.42 0.00
CA VAL A 134 6.08 -4.33 -1.04
C VAL A 134 5.19 -3.13 -0.76
N ILE A 135 4.95 -2.32 -1.79
CA ILE A 135 3.89 -1.32 -1.80
C ILE A 135 2.86 -1.66 -2.87
N VAL A 136 1.58 -1.59 -2.51
CA VAL A 136 0.48 -1.87 -3.41
C VAL A 136 -0.19 -0.54 -3.79
N VAL A 137 -0.32 -0.29 -5.09
CA VAL A 137 -1.06 0.85 -5.64
C VAL A 137 -2.19 0.30 -6.52
N ILE A 138 -3.41 0.76 -6.27
CA ILE A 138 -4.61 0.36 -7.02
C ILE A 138 -5.21 1.62 -7.65
N ASP A 139 -5.19 1.71 -8.98
CA ASP A 139 -5.73 2.85 -9.74
C ASP A 139 -6.69 2.36 -10.84
N SER A 140 -7.98 2.22 -10.58
CA SER A 140 -8.69 2.49 -9.32
C SER A 140 -9.72 1.41 -9.00
N ILE A 141 -10.39 1.52 -7.84
CA ILE A 141 -11.48 0.61 -7.46
C ILE A 141 -12.87 1.08 -7.92
N GLY A 142 -13.02 2.37 -8.27
CA GLY A 142 -14.34 3.00 -8.40
C GLY A 142 -15.14 2.56 -9.63
N ASN A 143 -14.45 2.12 -10.68
CA ASN A 143 -15.05 1.74 -11.96
C ASN A 143 -15.06 0.22 -12.19
N LEU A 144 -14.60 -0.58 -11.23
CA LEU A 144 -14.55 -2.03 -11.38
C LEU A 144 -15.96 -2.62 -11.30
N ALA A 145 -16.28 -3.49 -12.26
CA ALA A 145 -17.47 -4.32 -12.16
C ALA A 145 -17.37 -5.27 -10.97
N SER A 146 -18.50 -5.55 -10.32
CA SER A 146 -18.60 -6.52 -9.22
C SER A 146 -18.20 -7.92 -9.66
#